data_AF-A0A1X2H6X9-F1
#
_entry.id   AF-A0A1X2H6X9-F1
#
_cell.length_a   1.000
_cell.length_b   1.000
_cell.length_c   1.000
_cell.angle_alpha   90.00
_cell.angle_beta   90.00
_cell.angle_gamma   90.00
#
_symmetry.space_group_name_H-M   'P 1'
#
loop_
_entity.id
_entity.type
_entity.pdbx_description
1 polymer ?
#
loop_
_entity_poly.entity_id
_entity_poly.type
_entity_poly.pdbx_seq_one_letter_code
_entity_poly.pdbx_strand_id
1 'polypeptide(L)'
;MLLDSDQTYESTLHHLLEARRAAIHDICVSATHDRLSFQLREIVQIVQRTLIHVHAIFFGDTTLERLVDRLRENFMLDGSIPPITRVFSVRTNVHLLIRYLPPSVQNFTPSMAGCGTPLATDTVRKHTQTWLHGIETLVREQLPTMLQPIQTHRALVETRNRLWQVLDKEKRKTNTLVPSSSSSPSSSWPMACEALLVDTQATGGYAIWDVLFRDAFNAHAETLVRQTCDQLSAQPKSLVWPRLMDDSAKKDFTLSCMTWSTSAQAPHKTSLLPNSASANEIQDFKRALTEVAHDRTRWLRDLQSLFDQALHTMRTDMMSYIERDVSDHFHAKTDTQNILEYFKNTCAQAISQYAVGLQDLISDLNGWSDTAKANDLALFIGRLARILATFSDELVRTLSLSITGRYAGLELRSRIDLDPRCKELKATLVKTYHTAHARWIETVSKQFERQLGSALARTHWNDENPGFLLWEGKRGQKKHERPLFGKYH
;
A
#
# COMPACT_ATOMS: atom_id res chain seq x y z
N MET A 1 6.39 -21.93 42.41
CA MET A 1 5.21 -21.03 42.57
C MET A 1 4.25 -21.56 43.61
N LEU A 2 3.65 -22.74 43.47
CA LEU A 2 2.72 -23.32 44.46
C LEU A 2 3.37 -23.74 45.81
N LEU A 3 4.63 -23.40 46.07
CA LEU A 3 5.45 -23.98 47.15
C LEU A 3 5.86 -22.97 48.25
N ASP A 4 5.56 -21.68 48.09
CA ASP A 4 5.91 -20.66 49.09
C ASP A 4 4.73 -20.43 50.05
N SER A 5 4.99 -20.60 51.34
CA SER A 5 4.00 -20.48 52.44
C SER A 5 3.45 -19.07 52.64
N ASP A 6 4.06 -18.06 52.03
CA ASP A 6 3.77 -16.64 52.25
C ASP A 6 2.97 -15.99 51.10
N GLN A 7 2.46 -16.79 50.15
CA GLN A 7 1.70 -16.25 49.01
C GLN A 7 0.28 -15.84 49.39
N THR A 8 -0.06 -14.57 49.14
CA THR A 8 -1.42 -14.03 49.23
C THR A 8 -2.18 -14.17 47.90
N TYR A 9 -3.52 -14.09 47.93
CA TYR A 9 -4.37 -14.02 46.74
C TYR A 9 -3.93 -12.93 45.76
N GLU A 10 -3.59 -11.74 46.27
CA GLU A 10 -3.12 -10.60 45.47
C GLU A 10 -1.76 -10.87 44.84
N SER A 11 -0.80 -11.41 45.60
CA SER A 11 0.50 -11.77 45.04
C SER A 11 0.38 -12.83 43.95
N THR A 12 -0.51 -13.81 44.11
CA THR A 12 -0.73 -14.88 43.13
C THR A 12 -1.32 -14.33 41.84
N LEU A 13 -2.31 -13.43 41.94
CA LEU A 13 -2.89 -12.73 40.79
C LEU A 13 -1.82 -11.89 40.07
N HIS A 14 -1.02 -11.12 40.81
CA HIS A 14 0.03 -10.29 40.24
C HIS A 14 1.07 -11.11 39.48
N HIS A 15 1.58 -12.20 40.06
CA HIS A 15 2.54 -13.08 39.39
C HIS A 15 1.95 -13.75 38.14
N LEU A 16 0.68 -14.17 38.19
CA LEU A 16 0.01 -14.74 37.01
C LEU A 16 -0.05 -13.71 35.88
N LEU A 17 -0.51 -12.49 36.17
CA LEU A 17 -0.63 -11.42 35.19
C LEU A 17 0.75 -11.05 34.63
N GLU A 18 1.76 -10.91 35.48
CA GLU A 18 3.11 -10.57 35.05
C GLU A 18 3.75 -11.68 34.19
N ALA A 19 3.58 -12.96 34.57
CA ALA A 19 4.05 -14.08 33.74
C ALA A 19 3.38 -14.09 32.36
N ARG A 20 2.09 -13.75 32.28
CA ARG A 20 1.36 -13.62 31.00
C ARG A 20 1.82 -12.43 30.18
N ARG A 21 2.17 -11.32 30.84
CA ARG A 21 2.76 -10.13 30.21
C ARG A 21 4.15 -10.43 29.64
N ALA A 22 5.02 -11.06 30.42
CA ALA A 22 6.34 -11.49 29.98
C ALA A 22 6.26 -12.42 28.76
N ALA A 23 5.33 -13.39 28.78
CA ALA A 23 5.12 -14.27 27.64
C ALA A 23 4.70 -13.50 26.36
N ILE A 24 3.82 -12.50 26.47
CA ILE A 24 3.45 -11.64 25.33
C ILE A 24 4.66 -10.83 24.85
N HIS A 25 5.42 -10.24 25.77
CA HIS A 25 6.64 -9.50 25.46
C HIS A 25 7.64 -10.37 24.68
N ASP A 26 7.89 -11.60 25.13
CA ASP A 26 8.81 -12.53 24.46
C ASP A 26 8.32 -12.91 23.05
N ILE A 27 7.00 -13.05 22.86
CA ILE A 27 6.41 -13.26 21.54
C ILE A 27 6.63 -12.05 20.62
N CYS A 28 6.47 -10.83 21.16
CA CYS A 28 6.70 -9.60 20.42
C CYS A 28 8.16 -9.43 20.00
N VAL A 29 9.11 -9.71 20.91
CA VAL A 29 10.55 -9.55 20.65
C VAL A 29 11.08 -10.65 19.72
N SER A 30 10.55 -11.87 19.80
CA SER A 30 10.95 -12.99 18.94
C SER A 30 10.26 -13.00 17.56
N ALA A 31 9.62 -11.90 17.17
CA ALA A 31 8.84 -11.81 15.95
C ALA A 31 9.68 -12.08 14.69
N THR A 32 9.31 -13.10 13.92
CA THR A 32 9.90 -13.39 12.61
C THR A 32 8.80 -13.44 11.55
N HIS A 33 9.12 -12.97 10.33
CA HIS A 33 8.14 -12.85 9.23
C HIS A 33 7.32 -14.13 9.01
N ASP A 34 7.98 -15.29 9.01
CA ASP A 34 7.34 -16.58 8.70
C ASP A 34 6.38 -17.07 9.80
N ARG A 35 6.50 -16.52 11.01
CA ARG A 35 5.68 -16.89 12.18
C ARG A 35 4.76 -15.79 12.66
N LEU A 36 4.75 -14.63 12.02
CA LEU A 36 3.99 -13.46 12.46
C LEU A 36 2.49 -13.77 12.68
N SER A 37 1.83 -14.43 11.73
CA SER A 37 0.41 -14.81 11.90
C SER A 37 0.17 -15.72 13.11
N PHE A 38 1.14 -16.60 13.41
CA PHE A 38 1.08 -17.50 14.57
C PHE A 38 1.32 -16.72 15.87
N GLN A 39 2.29 -15.81 15.88
CA GLN A 39 2.62 -14.98 17.04
C GLN A 39 1.46 -14.05 17.41
N LEU A 40 0.85 -13.36 16.44
CA LEU A 40 -0.33 -12.54 16.67
C LEU A 40 -1.51 -13.37 17.22
N ARG A 41 -1.68 -14.59 16.72
CA ARG A 41 -2.68 -15.53 17.24
C ARG A 41 -2.38 -15.92 18.69
N GLU A 42 -1.14 -16.24 19.04
CA GLU A 42 -0.77 -16.58 20.42
C GLU A 42 -1.03 -15.42 21.38
N ILE A 43 -0.75 -14.17 20.97
CA ILE A 43 -1.07 -12.97 21.76
C ILE A 43 -2.58 -12.91 22.04
N VAL A 44 -3.43 -13.06 21.02
CA VAL A 44 -4.89 -13.10 21.18
C VAL A 44 -5.31 -14.18 22.17
N GLN A 45 -4.76 -15.39 22.04
CA GLN A 45 -5.13 -16.52 22.89
C GLN A 45 -4.65 -16.34 24.33
N ILE A 46 -3.48 -15.74 24.56
CA ILE A 46 -2.99 -15.44 25.91
C ILE A 46 -3.90 -14.42 26.58
N VAL A 47 -4.26 -13.33 25.89
CA VAL A 47 -5.19 -12.31 26.42
C VAL A 47 -6.52 -12.95 26.80
N GLN A 48 -7.11 -13.71 25.89
CA GLN A 48 -8.40 -14.35 26.12
C GLN A 48 -8.38 -15.35 27.28
N ARG A 49 -7.43 -16.29 27.25
CA ARG A 49 -7.31 -17.32 28.28
C ARG A 49 -7.06 -16.68 29.65
N THR A 50 -6.28 -15.60 29.71
CA THR A 50 -5.98 -14.92 30.97
C THR A 50 -7.25 -14.33 31.58
N LEU A 51 -8.05 -13.58 30.81
CA LEU A 51 -9.31 -13.03 31.32
C LEU A 51 -10.31 -14.13 31.71
N ILE A 52 -10.42 -15.19 30.91
CA ILE A 52 -11.28 -16.33 31.22
C ILE A 52 -10.83 -17.03 32.51
N HIS A 53 -9.52 -17.23 32.70
CA HIS A 53 -8.99 -17.88 33.90
C HIS A 53 -9.20 -17.00 35.15
N VAL A 54 -8.93 -15.70 35.05
CA VAL A 54 -9.16 -14.76 36.16
C VAL A 54 -10.63 -14.74 36.54
N HIS A 55 -11.53 -14.67 35.55
CA HIS A 55 -12.97 -14.76 35.79
C HIS A 55 -13.35 -16.08 36.48
N ALA A 56 -12.88 -17.23 35.97
CA ALA A 56 -13.21 -18.54 36.52
C ALA A 56 -12.73 -18.74 37.97
N ILE A 57 -11.58 -18.14 38.33
CA ILE A 57 -10.97 -18.29 39.67
C ILE A 57 -11.60 -17.34 40.70
N PHE A 58 -11.89 -16.10 40.31
CA PHE A 58 -12.28 -15.03 41.24
C PHE A 58 -13.77 -14.63 41.18
N PHE A 59 -14.48 -14.98 40.10
CA PHE A 59 -15.88 -14.59 39.87
C PHE A 59 -16.81 -15.79 39.58
N GLY A 60 -16.26 -16.95 39.24
CA GLY A 60 -17.05 -18.17 38.97
C GLY A 60 -17.44 -18.96 40.23
N ASP A 61 -18.32 -19.95 40.06
CA ASP A 61 -18.73 -20.89 41.12
C ASP A 61 -17.58 -21.74 41.68
N THR A 62 -16.47 -21.80 40.96
CA THR A 62 -15.23 -22.45 41.39
C THR A 62 -14.31 -21.46 42.07
N THR A 63 -14.58 -21.17 43.34
CA THR A 63 -13.64 -20.41 44.17
C THR A 63 -12.27 -21.08 44.20
N LEU A 64 -11.19 -20.29 44.34
CA LEU A 64 -9.83 -20.81 44.51
C LEU A 64 -9.77 -21.88 45.62
N GLU A 65 -10.56 -21.68 46.68
CA GLU A 65 -10.77 -22.64 47.78
C GLU A 65 -11.27 -23.99 47.26
N ARG A 66 -12.36 -24.03 46.47
CA ARG A 66 -12.87 -25.28 45.86
C ARG A 66 -11.91 -25.92 44.87
N LEU A 67 -10.99 -25.16 44.27
CA LEU A 67 -9.94 -25.69 43.40
C LEU A 67 -8.81 -26.31 44.23
N VAL A 68 -8.39 -25.64 45.29
CA VAL A 68 -7.38 -26.16 46.21
C VAL A 68 -7.91 -27.33 47.03
N ASP A 69 -9.19 -27.33 47.41
CA ASP A 69 -9.85 -28.45 48.08
C ASP A 69 -9.93 -29.66 47.15
N ARG A 70 -10.32 -29.48 45.88
CA ARG A 70 -10.27 -30.58 44.89
C ARG A 70 -8.86 -31.08 44.63
N LEU A 71 -7.86 -30.19 44.59
CA LEU A 71 -6.47 -30.61 44.52
C LEU A 71 -6.12 -31.41 45.78
N ARG A 72 -6.39 -30.89 46.98
CA ARG A 72 -6.13 -31.57 48.24
C ARG A 72 -6.80 -32.94 48.30
N GLU A 73 -8.07 -33.06 47.93
CA GLU A 73 -8.78 -34.34 47.80
C GLU A 73 -8.02 -35.30 46.89
N ASN A 74 -7.60 -34.85 45.70
CA ASN A 74 -6.80 -35.68 44.77
C ASN A 74 -5.42 -36.07 45.33
N PHE A 75 -4.80 -35.19 46.13
CA PHE A 75 -3.53 -35.44 46.83
C PHE A 75 -3.70 -36.38 48.04
N MET A 76 -4.90 -36.47 48.64
CA MET A 76 -5.21 -37.24 49.85
C MET A 76 -5.83 -38.62 49.57
N LEU A 77 -6.10 -38.99 48.32
CA LEU A 77 -6.59 -40.33 47.98
C LEU A 77 -5.54 -41.40 48.34
N ASP A 78 -5.94 -42.48 49.02
CA ASP A 78 -5.01 -43.54 49.40
C ASP A 78 -4.52 -44.33 48.17
N GLY A 79 -3.20 -44.39 47.97
CA GLY A 79 -2.60 -45.17 46.89
C GLY A 79 -1.07 -45.04 46.81
N SER A 80 -0.41 -46.11 46.34
CA SER A 80 1.05 -46.30 46.25
C SER A 80 1.82 -45.33 45.33
N ILE A 81 1.13 -44.35 44.73
CA ILE A 81 1.69 -43.42 43.74
C ILE A 81 1.81 -42.01 44.35
N PRO A 82 2.96 -41.32 44.22
CA PRO A 82 3.18 -40.00 44.80
C PRO A 82 2.08 -39.00 44.42
N PRO A 83 1.56 -38.19 45.37
CA PRO A 83 0.42 -37.29 45.17
C PRO A 83 0.54 -36.38 43.93
N ILE A 84 1.74 -35.88 43.64
CA ILE A 84 2.02 -34.98 42.51
C ILE A 84 1.82 -35.65 41.13
N THR A 85 1.93 -36.98 41.03
CA THR A 85 1.69 -37.72 39.77
C THR A 85 0.24 -37.66 39.30
N ARG A 86 -0.69 -37.38 40.22
CA ARG A 86 -2.13 -37.42 39.98
C ARG A 86 -2.70 -36.11 39.44
N VAL A 87 -1.94 -35.02 39.59
CA VAL A 87 -2.23 -33.72 38.96
C VAL A 87 -1.97 -33.77 37.46
N PHE A 88 -1.07 -34.66 37.02
CA PHE A 88 -0.77 -34.88 35.62
C PHE A 88 -1.61 -36.03 35.06
N SER A 89 -2.07 -35.88 33.82
CA SER A 89 -2.82 -36.93 33.11
C SER A 89 -2.10 -38.28 33.12
N VAL A 90 -2.84 -39.36 33.40
CA VAL A 90 -2.38 -40.77 33.37
C VAL A 90 -1.72 -41.16 32.04
N ARG A 91 -1.99 -40.41 30.96
CA ARG A 91 -1.46 -40.67 29.61
C ARG A 91 0.00 -40.27 29.43
N THR A 92 0.56 -39.49 30.35
CA THR A 92 1.95 -39.06 30.29
C THR A 92 2.77 -39.88 31.29
N ASN A 93 3.93 -40.40 30.88
CA ASN A 93 4.87 -41.15 31.72
C ASN A 93 5.54 -40.27 32.81
N VAL A 94 4.81 -39.30 33.38
CA VAL A 94 5.29 -38.31 34.37
C VAL A 94 5.68 -38.99 35.68
N HIS A 95 5.11 -40.15 35.99
CA HIS A 95 5.52 -40.97 37.13
C HIS A 95 7.02 -41.35 37.09
N LEU A 96 7.62 -41.45 35.90
CA LEU A 96 9.07 -41.68 35.74
C LEU A 96 9.89 -40.43 36.07
N LEU A 97 9.40 -39.24 35.72
CA LEU A 97 10.06 -37.96 36.02
C LEU A 97 9.95 -37.61 37.51
N ILE A 98 8.81 -37.92 38.12
CA ILE A 98 8.52 -37.57 39.52
C ILE A 98 9.41 -38.34 40.50
N ARG A 99 9.82 -39.57 40.16
CA ARG A 99 10.75 -40.37 40.99
C ARG A 99 12.10 -39.68 41.21
N TYR A 100 12.51 -38.82 40.28
CA TYR A 100 13.78 -38.07 40.36
C TYR A 100 13.62 -36.69 41.02
N LEU A 101 12.41 -36.28 41.41
CA LEU A 101 12.20 -35.04 42.14
C LEU A 101 12.58 -35.22 43.63
N PRO A 102 13.04 -34.18 44.31
CA PRO A 102 13.31 -34.24 45.75
C PRO A 102 12.07 -34.66 46.57
N PRO A 103 12.24 -35.34 47.72
CA PRO A 103 11.13 -35.74 48.59
C PRO A 103 10.21 -34.58 49.00
N SER A 104 10.75 -33.37 49.11
CA SER A 104 10.00 -32.15 49.39
C SER A 104 8.96 -31.80 48.31
N VAL A 105 9.24 -32.13 47.05
CA VAL A 105 8.32 -31.91 45.92
C VAL A 105 7.37 -33.09 45.75
N GLN A 106 7.83 -34.32 46.02
CA GLN A 106 7.01 -35.52 45.93
C GLN A 106 5.88 -35.55 46.98
N ASN A 107 6.17 -35.06 48.20
CA ASN A 107 5.25 -35.06 49.34
C ASN A 107 4.56 -33.71 49.55
N PHE A 108 4.73 -32.76 48.63
CA PHE A 108 4.09 -31.46 48.76
C PHE A 108 2.57 -31.62 48.72
N THR A 109 1.89 -31.03 49.71
CA THR A 109 0.44 -30.93 49.74
C THR A 109 0.07 -29.45 49.70
N PRO A 110 -0.70 -29.01 48.69
CA PRO A 110 -1.11 -27.61 48.63
C PRO A 110 -1.98 -27.29 49.86
N SER A 111 -1.59 -26.28 50.63
CA SER A 111 -2.32 -25.82 51.81
C SER A 111 -2.60 -24.32 51.68
N MET A 112 -3.86 -23.93 51.88
CA MET A 112 -4.29 -22.53 51.96
C MET A 112 -4.26 -22.00 53.39
N ALA A 113 -3.76 -22.76 54.38
CA ALA A 113 -3.89 -22.43 55.81
C ALA A 113 -3.23 -21.10 56.24
N GLY A 114 -2.47 -20.44 55.37
CA GLY A 114 -1.91 -19.09 55.57
C GLY A 114 -2.34 -18.05 54.53
N CYS A 115 -3.18 -18.40 53.56
CA CYS A 115 -3.66 -17.45 52.56
C CYS A 115 -4.79 -16.62 53.20
N GLY A 116 -4.59 -15.31 53.32
CA GLY A 116 -5.53 -14.39 53.99
C GLY A 116 -6.93 -14.32 53.37
N THR A 117 -7.69 -13.28 53.68
CA THR A 117 -9.06 -13.11 53.16
C THR A 117 -9.11 -13.10 51.63
N PRO A 118 -10.12 -13.71 51.00
CA PRO A 118 -10.30 -13.68 49.55
C PRO A 118 -10.31 -12.24 49.03
N LEU A 119 -9.66 -12.04 47.88
CA LEU A 119 -9.48 -10.71 47.31
C LEU A 119 -10.83 -10.10 46.89
N ALA A 120 -11.06 -8.83 47.24
CA ALA A 120 -12.26 -8.12 46.79
C ALA A 120 -12.32 -8.08 45.27
N THR A 121 -13.50 -8.32 44.71
CA THR A 121 -13.75 -8.38 43.26
C THR A 121 -13.33 -7.09 42.55
N ASP A 122 -13.49 -5.92 43.18
CA ASP A 122 -13.04 -4.64 42.64
C ASP A 122 -11.51 -4.53 42.55
N THR A 123 -10.78 -5.16 43.47
CA THR A 123 -9.31 -5.19 43.44
C THR A 123 -8.83 -6.12 42.31
N VAL A 124 -9.48 -7.27 42.12
CA VAL A 124 -9.23 -8.15 40.97
C VAL A 124 -9.49 -7.42 39.65
N ARG A 125 -10.60 -6.68 39.57
CA ARG A 125 -10.97 -5.88 38.39
C ARG A 125 -9.88 -4.86 38.07
N LYS A 126 -9.47 -4.06 39.07
CA LYS A 126 -8.44 -3.03 38.93
C LYS A 126 -7.11 -3.61 38.45
N HIS A 127 -6.63 -4.69 39.04
CA HIS A 127 -5.37 -5.34 38.64
C HIS A 127 -5.45 -5.90 37.22
N THR A 128 -6.59 -6.50 36.87
CA THR A 128 -6.80 -7.08 35.53
C THR A 128 -6.87 -6.00 34.45
N GLN A 129 -7.57 -4.90 34.71
CA GLN A 129 -7.64 -3.74 33.81
C GLN A 129 -6.27 -3.07 33.66
N THR A 130 -5.53 -2.91 34.76
CA THR A 130 -4.16 -2.36 34.73
C THR A 130 -3.24 -3.24 33.89
N TRP A 131 -3.32 -4.56 34.06
CA TRP A 131 -2.58 -5.50 33.24
C TRP A 131 -2.97 -5.41 31.76
N LEU A 132 -4.27 -5.40 31.45
CA LEU A 132 -4.75 -5.31 30.07
C LEU A 132 -4.26 -4.04 29.40
N HIS A 133 -4.33 -2.89 30.07
CA HIS A 133 -3.81 -1.63 29.57
C HIS A 133 -2.28 -1.67 29.34
N GLY A 134 -1.55 -2.38 30.22
CA GLY A 134 -0.13 -2.67 30.02
C GLY A 134 0.14 -3.52 28.77
N ILE A 135 -0.72 -4.49 28.47
CA ILE A 135 -0.66 -5.28 27.23
C ILE A 135 -1.00 -4.42 26.01
N GLU A 136 -2.05 -3.58 26.09
CA GLU A 136 -2.41 -2.66 25.01
C GLU A 136 -1.24 -1.76 24.63
N THR A 137 -0.57 -1.18 25.63
CA THR A 137 0.59 -0.32 25.42
C THR A 137 1.77 -1.09 24.83
N LEU A 138 2.08 -2.27 25.40
CA LEU A 138 3.15 -3.14 24.91
C LEU A 138 2.94 -3.55 23.45
N VAL A 139 1.73 -4.01 23.10
CA VAL A 139 1.40 -4.42 21.73
C VAL A 139 1.43 -3.22 20.80
N ARG A 140 0.88 -2.06 21.21
CA ARG A 140 0.91 -0.83 20.40
C ARG A 140 2.33 -0.38 20.04
N GLU A 141 3.27 -0.51 20.98
CA GLU A 141 4.67 -0.14 20.75
C GLU A 141 5.44 -1.15 19.89
N GLN A 142 5.19 -2.45 20.07
CA GLN A 142 5.96 -3.50 19.40
C GLN A 142 5.38 -3.92 18.05
N LEU A 143 4.06 -3.83 17.87
CA LEU A 143 3.37 -4.29 16.67
C LEU A 143 3.85 -3.60 15.37
N PRO A 144 4.16 -2.28 15.33
CA PRO A 144 4.76 -1.67 14.15
C PRO A 144 6.05 -2.37 13.72
N THR A 145 6.93 -2.69 14.68
CA THR A 145 8.19 -3.43 14.43
C THR A 145 7.92 -4.85 13.95
N MET A 146 6.92 -5.53 14.53
CA MET A 146 6.53 -6.88 14.10
C MET A 146 5.97 -6.89 12.66
N LEU A 147 5.30 -5.82 12.22
CA LEU A 147 4.73 -5.69 10.88
C LEU A 147 5.75 -5.25 9.82
N GLN A 148 6.87 -4.62 10.20
CA GLN A 148 7.93 -4.15 9.28
C GLN A 148 8.35 -5.15 8.19
N PRO A 149 8.48 -6.47 8.46
CA PRO A 149 8.89 -7.41 7.43
C PRO A 149 7.86 -7.60 6.30
N ILE A 150 6.60 -7.20 6.50
CA ILE A 150 5.57 -7.25 5.46
C ILE A 150 5.77 -6.08 4.49
N GLN A 151 6.11 -6.40 3.23
CA GLN A 151 6.39 -5.41 2.17
C GLN A 151 5.26 -5.24 1.14
N THR A 152 4.17 -6.02 1.23
CA THR A 152 3.06 -5.95 0.27
C THR A 152 1.71 -5.91 0.96
N HIS A 153 0.77 -5.19 0.35
CA HIS A 153 -0.61 -5.12 0.78
C HIS A 153 -1.28 -6.49 0.78
N ARG A 154 -0.99 -7.32 -0.22
CA ARG A 154 -1.47 -8.72 -0.26
C ARG A 154 -1.07 -9.51 0.99
N ALA A 155 0.20 -9.46 1.40
CA ALA A 155 0.68 -10.19 2.58
C ALA A 155 0.10 -9.63 3.89
N LEU A 156 -0.10 -8.30 3.97
CA LEU A 156 -0.75 -7.64 5.10
C LEU A 156 -2.21 -8.10 5.24
N VAL A 157 -2.97 -8.09 4.14
CA VAL A 157 -4.36 -8.54 4.07
C VAL A 157 -4.46 -10.04 4.42
N GLU A 158 -3.53 -10.87 3.95
CA GLU A 158 -3.52 -12.29 4.31
C GLU A 158 -3.30 -12.51 5.81
N THR A 159 -2.32 -11.83 6.40
CA THR A 159 -2.02 -11.89 7.83
C THR A 159 -3.23 -11.43 8.66
N ARG A 160 -3.84 -10.30 8.29
CA ARG A 160 -5.07 -9.78 8.89
C ARG A 160 -6.20 -10.81 8.86
N ASN A 161 -6.45 -11.42 7.70
CA ASN A 161 -7.53 -12.40 7.55
C ASN A 161 -7.30 -13.67 8.39
N ARG A 162 -6.05 -14.13 8.51
CA ARG A 162 -5.71 -15.27 9.39
C ARG A 162 -6.02 -14.94 10.86
N LEU A 163 -5.76 -13.70 11.28
CA LEU A 163 -6.09 -13.23 12.63
C LEU A 163 -7.62 -13.14 12.83
N TRP A 164 -8.34 -12.58 11.87
CA TRP A 164 -9.81 -12.53 11.90
C TRP A 164 -10.43 -13.92 12.02
N GLN A 165 -9.91 -14.92 11.32
CA GLN A 165 -10.38 -16.31 11.44
C GLN A 165 -10.23 -16.89 12.85
N VAL A 166 -9.22 -16.46 13.62
CA VAL A 166 -9.03 -16.89 15.03
C VAL A 166 -10.13 -16.27 15.89
N LEU A 167 -10.27 -14.95 15.81
CA LEU A 167 -11.28 -14.19 16.55
C LEU A 167 -12.71 -14.69 16.22
N ASP A 168 -12.97 -15.01 14.95
CA ASP A 168 -14.23 -15.56 14.47
C ASP A 168 -14.51 -16.98 14.98
N LYS A 169 -13.52 -17.88 14.96
CA LYS A 169 -13.68 -19.25 15.47
C LYS A 169 -14.06 -19.23 16.94
N GLU A 170 -13.55 -18.28 17.70
CA GLU A 170 -13.85 -18.09 19.11
C GLU A 170 -15.24 -17.47 19.32
N LYS A 171 -15.64 -16.52 18.46
CA LYS A 171 -17.01 -15.96 18.44
C LYS A 171 -18.08 -16.97 17.97
N ARG A 172 -17.75 -17.92 17.10
CA ARG A 172 -18.69 -18.97 16.67
C ARG A 172 -18.85 -20.08 17.70
N LYS A 173 -17.76 -20.47 18.38
CA LYS A 173 -17.82 -21.40 19.53
C LYS A 173 -18.73 -20.90 20.66
N THR A 174 -18.92 -19.59 20.78
CA THR A 174 -19.80 -18.97 21.78
C THR A 174 -21.27 -18.90 21.34
N ASN A 175 -21.58 -19.00 20.03
CA ASN A 175 -22.94 -18.80 19.49
C ASN A 175 -23.67 -20.07 19.03
N THR A 176 -23.01 -21.22 18.83
CA THR A 176 -23.70 -22.49 18.52
C THR A 176 -24.31 -23.12 19.77
N LEU A 177 -25.49 -22.64 20.14
CA LEU A 177 -26.45 -23.27 21.04
C LEU A 177 -27.22 -24.36 20.28
N VAL A 178 -26.75 -25.61 20.38
CA VAL A 178 -27.65 -26.77 20.42
C VAL A 178 -27.41 -27.42 21.79
N PRO A 179 -28.44 -27.58 22.64
CA PRO A 179 -28.29 -28.15 23.97
C PRO A 179 -28.18 -29.67 23.83
N SER A 180 -26.98 -30.16 23.54
CA SER A 180 -26.65 -31.57 23.69
C SER A 180 -26.17 -31.79 25.11
N SER A 181 -26.93 -32.57 25.87
CA SER A 181 -26.70 -33.00 27.24
C SER A 181 -25.33 -33.64 27.45
N SER A 182 -24.34 -32.84 27.86
CA SER A 182 -23.28 -33.21 28.82
C SER A 182 -22.26 -32.07 28.95
N SER A 183 -22.32 -31.38 30.09
CA SER A 183 -21.18 -30.70 30.75
C SER A 183 -20.14 -30.03 29.84
N SER A 184 -20.41 -28.81 29.39
CA SER A 184 -19.36 -27.85 29.03
C SER A 184 -19.89 -26.43 29.27
N PRO A 185 -19.15 -25.56 29.99
CA PRO A 185 -19.62 -24.23 30.35
C PRO A 185 -19.70 -23.36 29.09
N SER A 186 -20.93 -23.06 28.68
CA SER A 186 -21.25 -22.18 27.57
C SER A 186 -20.77 -20.75 27.84
N SER A 187 -20.06 -20.14 26.87
CA SER A 187 -19.79 -18.69 26.73
C SER A 187 -18.88 -18.00 27.77
N SER A 188 -17.64 -18.47 27.97
CA SER A 188 -16.72 -17.87 28.96
C SER A 188 -16.15 -16.48 28.62
N TRP A 189 -16.04 -16.10 27.34
CA TRP A 189 -15.38 -14.84 26.95
C TRP A 189 -16.23 -13.58 27.18
N PRO A 190 -17.47 -13.46 26.66
CA PRO A 190 -18.31 -12.29 26.93
C PRO A 190 -18.57 -12.07 28.41
N MET A 191 -18.81 -13.16 29.17
CA MET A 191 -19.01 -13.10 30.61
C MET A 191 -17.76 -12.63 31.35
N ALA A 192 -16.57 -13.12 30.96
CA ALA A 192 -15.32 -12.66 31.55
C ALA A 192 -15.08 -11.17 31.27
N CYS A 193 -15.36 -10.70 30.05
CA CYS A 193 -15.25 -9.28 29.70
C CYS A 193 -16.23 -8.42 30.50
N GLU A 194 -17.50 -8.82 30.60
CA GLU A 194 -18.52 -8.06 31.34
C GLU A 194 -18.18 -7.95 32.84
N ALA A 195 -17.73 -9.04 33.45
CA ALA A 195 -17.38 -9.06 34.86
C ALA A 195 -16.08 -8.26 35.18
N LEU A 196 -15.07 -8.36 34.31
CA LEU A 196 -13.73 -7.82 34.54
C LEU A 196 -13.50 -6.43 33.93
N LEU A 197 -14.27 -6.00 32.93
CA LEU A 197 -14.02 -4.79 32.13
C LEU A 197 -15.19 -3.80 32.15
N VAL A 198 -15.80 -3.61 33.33
CA VAL A 198 -17.05 -2.84 33.55
C VAL A 198 -17.00 -1.37 33.04
N ASP A 199 -15.82 -0.73 33.05
CA ASP A 199 -15.67 0.70 32.69
C ASP A 199 -15.46 0.99 31.20
N THR A 200 -15.32 -0.02 30.33
CA THR A 200 -15.26 0.24 28.88
C THR A 200 -16.65 0.57 28.35
N GLN A 201 -17.02 1.85 28.47
CA GLN A 201 -18.25 2.48 27.98
C GLN A 201 -18.42 2.28 26.47
N ALA A 202 -19.10 1.21 26.07
CA ALA A 202 -19.97 1.15 24.91
C ALA A 202 -20.43 -0.31 24.77
N THR A 203 -21.72 -0.54 25.03
CA THR A 203 -22.70 -1.51 24.47
C THR A 203 -22.30 -2.71 23.57
N GLY A 204 -21.03 -3.10 23.45
CA GLY A 204 -20.49 -4.02 22.45
C GLY A 204 -19.35 -4.95 22.92
N GLY A 205 -18.89 -4.83 24.17
CA GLY A 205 -17.85 -5.69 24.75
C GLY A 205 -16.42 -5.37 24.25
N TYR A 206 -15.40 -5.91 24.92
CA TYR A 206 -13.99 -5.67 24.57
C TYR A 206 -13.62 -6.34 23.24
N ALA A 207 -13.42 -5.53 22.20
CA ALA A 207 -13.05 -5.98 20.87
C ALA A 207 -11.52 -5.98 20.69
N ILE A 208 -10.91 -7.16 20.81
CA ILE A 208 -9.45 -7.34 20.71
C ILE A 208 -8.87 -6.74 19.41
N TRP A 209 -9.56 -6.91 18.29
CA TRP A 209 -9.11 -6.36 17.00
C TRP A 209 -8.99 -4.84 17.05
N ASP A 210 -10.04 -4.16 17.51
CA ASP A 210 -10.13 -2.70 17.51
C ASP A 210 -9.12 -2.07 18.46
N VAL A 211 -8.90 -2.69 19.62
CA VAL A 211 -8.02 -2.12 20.66
C VAL A 211 -6.54 -2.44 20.41
N LEU A 212 -6.20 -3.67 19.99
CA LEU A 212 -4.80 -4.11 19.91
C LEU A 212 -4.18 -4.02 18.52
N PHE A 213 -4.96 -4.19 17.45
CA PHE A 213 -4.39 -4.48 16.13
C PHE A 213 -4.79 -3.48 15.04
N ARG A 214 -6.03 -3.01 15.03
CA ARG A 214 -6.62 -2.25 13.92
C ARG A 214 -5.77 -1.06 13.50
N ASP A 215 -5.42 -0.18 14.45
CA ASP A 215 -4.69 1.04 14.16
C ASP A 215 -3.29 0.76 13.58
N ALA A 216 -2.56 -0.20 14.16
CA ALA A 216 -1.22 -0.54 13.68
C ALA A 216 -1.24 -1.17 12.28
N PHE A 217 -2.25 -2.02 11.99
CA PHE A 217 -2.41 -2.58 10.65
C PHE A 217 -2.76 -1.50 9.61
N ASN A 218 -3.63 -0.55 9.96
CA ASN A 218 -3.99 0.56 9.08
C ASN A 218 -2.80 1.50 8.87
N ALA A 219 -2.05 1.86 9.92
CA ALA A 219 -0.84 2.68 9.83
C ALA A 219 0.27 2.00 9.00
N HIS A 220 0.42 0.67 9.11
CA HIS A 220 1.36 -0.08 8.27
C HIS A 220 0.92 -0.09 6.80
N ALA A 221 -0.38 -0.23 6.53
CA ALA A 221 -0.91 -0.10 5.17
C ALA A 221 -0.61 1.29 4.57
N GLU A 222 -0.82 2.36 5.32
CA GLU A 222 -0.47 3.72 4.88
C GLU A 222 1.03 3.89 4.63
N THR A 223 1.88 3.21 5.41
CA THR A 223 3.33 3.22 5.24
C THR A 223 3.75 2.52 3.94
N LEU A 224 3.14 1.38 3.60
CA LEU A 224 3.38 0.69 2.33
C LEU A 224 2.99 1.54 1.11
N VAL A 225 1.84 2.23 1.20
CA VAL A 225 1.42 3.21 0.19
C VAL A 225 2.48 4.31 0.02
N ARG A 226 2.93 4.89 1.14
CA ARG A 226 3.91 5.98 1.12
C ARG A 226 5.23 5.53 0.48
N GLN A 227 5.77 4.38 0.89
CA GLN A 227 7.02 3.85 0.37
C GLN A 227 6.99 3.63 -1.15
N THR A 228 5.91 3.04 -1.67
CA THR A 228 5.77 2.82 -3.11
C THR A 228 5.57 4.13 -3.89
N CYS A 229 4.82 5.07 -3.33
CA CYS A 229 4.63 6.41 -3.90
C CYS A 229 5.93 7.24 -3.89
N ASP A 230 6.73 7.15 -2.84
CA ASP A 230 8.03 7.82 -2.74
C ASP A 230 8.99 7.31 -3.82
N GLN A 231 9.03 5.99 -4.04
CA GLN A 231 9.81 5.39 -5.13
C GLN A 231 9.38 5.88 -6.51
N LEU A 232 8.07 6.05 -6.74
CA LEU A 232 7.54 6.63 -7.98
C LEU A 232 8.01 8.08 -8.15
N SER A 233 7.83 8.90 -7.12
CA SER A 233 8.18 10.33 -7.17
C SER A 233 9.68 10.57 -7.41
N ALA A 234 10.54 9.64 -7.01
CA ALA A 234 11.99 9.71 -7.18
C ALA A 234 12.48 9.31 -8.60
N GLN A 235 11.65 8.64 -9.41
CA GLN A 235 12.02 8.14 -10.74
C GLN A 235 12.60 9.20 -11.70
N PRO A 236 12.17 10.48 -11.72
CA PRO A 236 12.81 11.50 -12.54
C PRO A 236 14.32 11.59 -12.28
N LYS A 237 14.71 11.66 -11.00
CA LYS A 237 16.13 11.77 -10.62
C LYS A 237 16.87 10.44 -10.72
N SER A 238 16.24 9.31 -10.39
CA SER A 238 16.91 8.00 -10.33
C SER A 238 16.92 7.23 -11.65
N LEU A 239 15.93 7.44 -12.53
CA LEU A 239 15.78 6.71 -13.80
C LEU A 239 15.88 7.59 -15.04
N VAL A 240 15.26 8.79 -15.02
CA VAL A 240 15.27 9.68 -16.19
C VAL A 240 16.61 10.38 -16.33
N TRP A 241 17.15 10.95 -15.25
CA TRP A 241 18.41 11.69 -15.29
C TRP A 241 19.62 10.85 -15.74
N PRO A 242 19.89 9.65 -15.21
CA PRO A 242 21.02 8.84 -15.68
C PRO A 242 20.90 8.48 -17.16
N ARG A 243 19.67 8.29 -17.65
CA ARG A 243 19.39 8.02 -19.06
C ARG A 243 19.64 9.23 -19.97
N LEU A 244 19.42 10.45 -19.47
CA LEU A 244 19.75 11.68 -20.20
C LEU A 244 21.26 11.88 -20.36
N MET A 245 22.04 11.41 -19.39
CA MET A 245 23.49 11.54 -19.38
C MET A 245 24.22 10.43 -20.15
N ASP A 246 23.50 9.40 -20.61
CA ASP A 246 24.10 8.32 -21.39
C ASP A 246 24.34 8.77 -22.85
N ASP A 247 25.61 8.78 -23.23
CA ASP A 247 26.05 9.14 -24.58
C ASP A 247 25.48 8.24 -25.69
N SER A 248 25.01 7.03 -25.34
CA SER A 248 24.32 6.12 -26.26
C SER A 248 22.94 6.64 -26.71
N ALA A 249 22.33 7.54 -25.93
CA ALA A 249 20.97 8.06 -26.15
C ALA A 249 20.91 9.21 -27.18
N LYS A 250 22.06 9.71 -27.66
CA LYS A 250 22.15 10.89 -28.56
C LYS A 250 21.28 10.79 -29.82
N LYS A 251 21.07 9.58 -30.35
CA LYS A 251 20.24 9.35 -31.55
C LYS A 251 18.74 9.47 -31.31
N ASP A 252 18.29 9.28 -30.07
CA ASP A 252 16.86 9.35 -29.69
C ASP A 252 16.44 10.77 -29.28
N PHE A 253 17.40 11.69 -29.10
CA PHE A 253 17.10 13.09 -28.80
C PHE A 253 16.75 13.88 -30.07
N THR A 254 17.31 13.51 -31.22
CA THR A 254 17.13 14.26 -32.49
C THR A 254 15.90 13.79 -33.27
N LEU A 255 14.92 14.69 -33.44
CA LEU A 255 13.66 14.44 -34.16
C LEU A 255 13.83 14.27 -35.69
N SER A 256 14.93 14.76 -36.25
CA SER A 256 15.18 14.81 -37.70
C SER A 256 15.27 13.43 -38.37
N CYS A 257 15.49 12.37 -37.61
CA CYS A 257 15.51 10.99 -38.10
C CYS A 257 14.11 10.41 -38.38
N MET A 258 13.06 10.91 -37.72
CA MET A 258 11.73 10.27 -37.76
C MET A 258 10.69 10.98 -38.63
N THR A 259 10.73 12.31 -38.73
CA THR A 259 9.63 13.07 -39.37
C THR A 259 9.87 13.36 -40.85
N TRP A 260 11.14 13.54 -41.29
CA TRP A 260 11.46 13.97 -42.65
C TRP A 260 12.84 13.46 -43.08
N SER A 261 12.98 12.14 -43.26
CA SER A 261 14.15 11.58 -43.92
C SER A 261 14.06 11.84 -45.42
N THR A 262 14.58 12.99 -45.88
CA THR A 262 14.80 13.31 -47.31
C THR A 262 15.95 12.51 -47.94
N SER A 263 16.64 11.68 -47.15
CA SER A 263 17.72 10.81 -47.65
C SER A 263 17.15 9.53 -48.25
N ALA A 264 17.35 9.35 -49.55
CA ALA A 264 16.93 8.21 -50.37
C ALA A 264 17.56 6.85 -49.98
N GLN A 265 18.16 6.71 -48.79
CA GLN A 265 18.97 5.54 -48.43
C GLN A 265 18.42 4.65 -47.30
N ALA A 266 17.23 4.93 -46.76
CA ALA A 266 16.54 3.96 -45.91
C ALA A 266 15.01 4.19 -45.95
N PRO A 267 14.23 3.34 -46.67
CA PRO A 267 12.79 3.37 -46.51
C PRO A 267 12.45 2.84 -45.12
N HIS A 268 12.14 3.74 -44.18
CA HIS A 268 11.47 3.32 -42.95
C HIS A 268 10.15 2.63 -43.34
N LYS A 269 9.90 1.44 -42.78
CA LYS A 269 8.68 0.64 -42.97
C LYS A 269 7.37 1.40 -42.69
N THR A 270 7.43 2.60 -42.11
CA THR A 270 6.33 3.53 -41.87
C THR A 270 5.74 4.15 -43.14
N SER A 271 6.45 4.10 -44.27
CA SER A 271 6.00 4.72 -45.53
C SER A 271 5.31 3.74 -46.49
N LEU A 272 5.28 2.45 -46.15
CA LEU A 272 4.57 1.43 -46.91
C LEU A 272 3.14 1.33 -46.36
N LEU A 273 2.16 1.64 -47.21
CA LEU A 273 0.75 1.44 -46.88
C LEU A 273 0.52 -0.06 -46.57
N PRO A 274 -0.15 -0.41 -45.45
CA PRO A 274 -0.37 -1.79 -45.07
C PRO A 274 -1.26 -2.47 -46.10
N ASN A 275 -1.03 -3.75 -46.34
CA ASN A 275 -1.89 -4.53 -47.22
C ASN A 275 -3.22 -4.75 -46.48
N SER A 276 -4.35 -4.36 -47.10
CA SER A 276 -5.67 -4.30 -46.43
C SER A 276 -6.23 -5.66 -45.97
N ALA A 277 -5.52 -6.75 -46.26
CA ALA A 277 -5.92 -8.12 -45.91
C ALA A 277 -5.37 -8.62 -44.55
N SER A 278 -4.41 -7.92 -43.90
CA SER A 278 -3.80 -8.37 -42.64
C SER A 278 -4.11 -7.42 -41.48
N ALA A 279 -4.90 -7.89 -40.52
CA ALA A 279 -5.23 -7.13 -39.31
C ALA A 279 -3.99 -6.78 -38.47
N ASN A 280 -2.98 -7.64 -38.46
CA ASN A 280 -1.71 -7.41 -37.75
C ASN A 280 -0.88 -6.32 -38.43
N GLU A 281 -0.78 -6.32 -39.76
CA GLU A 281 -0.07 -5.27 -40.50
C GLU A 281 -0.75 -3.90 -40.34
N ILE A 282 -2.08 -3.86 -40.31
CA ILE A 282 -2.83 -2.63 -40.05
C ILE A 282 -2.60 -2.13 -38.63
N GLN A 283 -2.53 -3.02 -37.63
CA GLN A 283 -2.22 -2.65 -36.25
C GLN A 283 -0.79 -2.15 -36.10
N ASP A 284 0.18 -2.80 -36.74
CA ASP A 284 1.58 -2.40 -36.69
C ASP A 284 1.80 -1.07 -37.42
N PHE A 285 1.14 -0.85 -38.56
CA PHE A 285 1.16 0.44 -39.24
C PHE A 285 0.52 1.55 -38.40
N LYS A 286 -0.65 1.31 -37.79
CA LYS A 286 -1.29 2.27 -36.86
C LYS A 286 -0.38 2.59 -35.68
N ARG A 287 0.29 1.58 -35.11
CA ARG A 287 1.25 1.77 -34.02
C ARG A 287 2.42 2.63 -34.48
N ALA A 288 3.02 2.31 -35.62
CA ALA A 288 4.16 3.05 -36.17
C ALA A 288 3.78 4.50 -36.55
N LEU A 289 2.58 4.72 -37.10
CA LEU A 289 2.06 6.06 -37.41
C LEU A 289 1.75 6.86 -36.15
N THR A 290 1.26 6.21 -35.09
CA THR A 290 1.06 6.84 -33.78
C THR A 290 2.40 7.21 -33.14
N GLU A 291 3.41 6.35 -33.28
CA GLU A 291 4.78 6.59 -32.80
C GLU A 291 5.42 7.79 -33.50
N VAL A 292 5.29 7.88 -34.83
CA VAL A 292 5.79 9.03 -35.62
C VAL A 292 5.00 10.30 -35.31
N ALA A 293 3.67 10.23 -35.21
CA ALA A 293 2.83 11.41 -34.95
C ALA A 293 3.02 12.01 -33.53
N HIS A 294 3.58 11.24 -32.60
CA HIS A 294 3.81 11.67 -31.21
C HIS A 294 5.28 11.66 -30.82
N ASP A 295 6.19 11.58 -31.80
CA ASP A 295 7.65 11.63 -31.61
C ASP A 295 8.16 10.62 -30.56
N ARG A 296 7.56 9.43 -30.52
CA ARG A 296 7.84 8.40 -29.50
C ARG A 296 9.07 7.59 -29.88
N THR A 297 10.22 7.99 -29.34
CA THR A 297 11.45 7.22 -29.43
C THR A 297 11.44 5.99 -28.53
N ARG A 298 12.39 5.07 -28.74
CA ARG A 298 12.48 3.82 -27.96
C ARG A 298 12.63 4.12 -26.47
N TRP A 299 13.46 5.08 -26.13
CA TRP A 299 13.72 5.44 -24.73
C TRP A 299 12.50 6.07 -24.05
N LEU A 300 11.73 6.90 -24.77
CA LEU A 300 10.47 7.45 -24.26
C LEU A 300 9.44 6.36 -23.99
N ARG A 301 9.40 5.31 -24.84
CA ARG A 301 8.54 4.14 -24.63
C ARG A 301 8.96 3.34 -23.41
N ASP A 302 10.26 3.11 -23.24
CA ASP A 302 10.80 2.35 -22.12
C ASP A 302 10.62 3.11 -20.80
N LEU A 303 10.74 4.44 -20.79
CA LEU A 303 10.45 5.26 -19.61
C LEU A 303 8.96 5.30 -19.29
N GLN A 304 8.10 5.40 -20.30
CA GLN A 304 6.66 5.28 -20.10
C GLN A 304 6.31 3.91 -19.51
N SER A 305 6.84 2.81 -20.07
CA SER A 305 6.50 1.47 -19.60
C SER A 305 6.95 1.24 -18.16
N LEU A 306 8.08 1.78 -17.73
CA LEU A 306 8.52 1.74 -16.33
C LEU A 306 7.58 2.51 -15.39
N PHE A 307 7.10 3.68 -15.81
CA PHE A 307 6.11 4.45 -15.06
C PHE A 307 4.78 3.69 -14.95
N ASP A 308 4.26 3.20 -16.09
CA ASP A 308 3.00 2.45 -16.14
C ASP A 308 3.10 1.12 -15.36
N GLN A 309 4.25 0.44 -15.42
CA GLN A 309 4.50 -0.78 -14.65
C GLN A 309 4.51 -0.51 -13.15
N ALA A 310 5.12 0.58 -12.70
CA ALA A 310 5.12 0.95 -11.29
C ALA A 310 3.69 1.19 -10.77
N LEU A 311 2.89 1.97 -11.51
CA LEU A 311 1.47 2.19 -11.19
C LEU A 311 0.66 0.89 -11.23
N HIS A 312 0.90 0.04 -12.23
CA HIS A 312 0.23 -1.25 -12.36
C HIS A 312 0.51 -2.17 -11.18
N THR A 313 1.77 -2.26 -10.74
CA THR A 313 2.17 -3.07 -9.58
C THR A 313 1.50 -2.55 -8.30
N MET A 314 1.51 -1.23 -8.07
CA MET A 314 0.83 -0.61 -6.93
C MET A 314 -0.67 -0.90 -6.93
N ARG A 315 -1.33 -0.68 -8.08
CA ARG A 315 -2.76 -0.94 -8.27
C ARG A 315 -3.11 -2.40 -8.00
N THR A 316 -2.34 -3.32 -8.56
CA THR A 316 -2.58 -4.77 -8.42
C THR A 316 -2.40 -5.23 -6.98
N ASP A 317 -1.40 -4.71 -6.25
CA ASP A 317 -1.24 -5.03 -4.84
C ASP A 317 -2.40 -4.46 -3.99
N MET A 318 -2.85 -3.24 -4.29
CA MET A 318 -4.03 -2.62 -3.65
C MET A 318 -5.35 -3.35 -3.91
N MET A 319 -5.51 -3.99 -5.08
CA MET A 319 -6.69 -4.80 -5.40
C MET A 319 -6.92 -5.95 -4.42
N SER A 320 -5.88 -6.39 -3.69
CA SER A 320 -6.00 -7.42 -2.64
C SER A 320 -7.03 -7.07 -1.54
N TYR A 321 -7.30 -5.79 -1.31
CA TYR A 321 -8.34 -5.31 -0.40
C TYR A 321 -9.76 -5.41 -0.99
N ILE A 322 -9.91 -5.36 -2.32
CA ILE A 322 -11.21 -5.29 -3.03
C ILE A 322 -11.69 -6.69 -3.45
N GLU A 323 -10.78 -7.58 -3.85
CA GLU A 323 -11.10 -8.91 -4.36
C GLU A 323 -11.74 -9.85 -3.33
N ARG A 324 -11.60 -9.55 -2.03
CA ARG A 324 -12.18 -10.37 -0.96
C ARG A 324 -13.53 -9.81 -0.53
N ASP A 325 -14.56 -10.67 -0.48
CA ASP A 325 -15.94 -10.29 -0.17
C ASP A 325 -16.03 -9.62 1.20
N VAL A 326 -16.22 -8.30 1.20
CA VAL A 326 -16.24 -7.49 2.42
C VAL A 326 -17.64 -7.56 3.02
N SER A 327 -17.93 -8.66 3.71
CA SER A 327 -18.85 -8.55 4.85
C SER A 327 -18.28 -7.48 5.79
N ASP A 328 -19.11 -6.64 6.41
CA ASP A 328 -18.65 -5.55 7.32
C ASP A 328 -18.14 -6.09 8.67
N HIS A 329 -17.47 -7.25 8.65
CA HIS A 329 -16.75 -7.82 9.77
C HIS A 329 -15.54 -6.95 10.10
N PHE A 330 -15.34 -6.65 11.39
CA PHE A 330 -14.16 -5.95 11.90
C PHE A 330 -13.88 -4.60 11.21
N HIS A 331 -14.94 -3.86 10.85
CA HIS A 331 -14.85 -2.58 10.14
C HIS A 331 -14.13 -2.66 8.78
N ALA A 332 -14.02 -3.85 8.19
CA ALA A 332 -13.23 -4.09 6.98
C ALA A 332 -13.63 -3.19 5.82
N LYS A 333 -14.91 -2.84 5.68
CA LYS A 333 -15.40 -1.96 4.61
C LYS A 333 -14.93 -0.53 4.81
N THR A 334 -15.07 -0.02 6.03
CA THR A 334 -14.66 1.33 6.40
C THR A 334 -13.15 1.49 6.27
N ASP A 335 -12.38 0.55 6.83
CA ASP A 335 -10.91 0.59 6.79
C ASP A 335 -10.40 0.47 5.36
N THR A 336 -10.98 -0.42 4.54
CA THR A 336 -10.61 -0.53 3.12
C THR A 336 -10.92 0.76 2.37
N GLN A 337 -12.04 1.42 2.65
CA GLN A 337 -12.38 2.69 2.01
C GLN A 337 -11.38 3.79 2.39
N ASN A 338 -11.01 3.88 3.67
CA ASN A 338 -10.04 4.85 4.14
C ASN A 338 -8.66 4.63 3.52
N ILE A 339 -8.18 3.38 3.48
CA ILE A 339 -6.89 3.04 2.86
C ILE A 339 -6.91 3.33 1.35
N LEU A 340 -8.01 3.01 0.64
CA LEU A 340 -8.14 3.31 -0.79
C LEU A 340 -8.15 4.80 -1.07
N GLU A 341 -8.84 5.61 -0.27
CA GLU A 341 -8.84 7.06 -0.43
C GLU A 341 -7.48 7.66 -0.11
N TYR A 342 -6.81 7.18 0.95
CA TYR A 342 -5.43 7.54 1.27
C TYR A 342 -4.47 7.18 0.13
N PHE A 343 -4.61 6.00 -0.47
CA PHE A 343 -3.84 5.56 -1.64
C PHE A 343 -4.03 6.51 -2.83
N LYS A 344 -5.27 6.85 -3.18
CA LYS A 344 -5.55 7.77 -4.29
C LYS A 344 -4.93 9.13 -4.08
N ASN A 345 -5.08 9.69 -2.88
CA ASN A 345 -4.52 11.01 -2.55
C ASN A 345 -2.99 11.01 -2.59
N THR A 346 -2.37 10.00 -1.97
CA THR A 346 -0.90 9.88 -1.93
C THR A 346 -0.33 9.60 -3.32
N CYS A 347 -0.98 8.76 -4.12
CA CYS A 347 -0.58 8.46 -5.49
C CYS A 347 -0.71 9.71 -6.38
N ALA A 348 -1.80 10.46 -6.27
CA ALA A 348 -1.96 11.74 -6.98
C ALA A 348 -0.85 12.73 -6.60
N GLN A 349 -0.53 12.85 -5.31
CA GLN A 349 0.57 13.68 -4.83
C GLN A 349 1.92 13.21 -5.40
N ALA A 350 2.19 11.91 -5.41
CA ALA A 350 3.43 11.35 -5.95
C ALA A 350 3.59 11.58 -7.46
N ILE A 351 2.50 11.49 -8.23
CA ILE A 351 2.51 11.82 -9.67
C ILE A 351 2.74 13.33 -9.87
N SER A 352 2.16 14.17 -9.02
CA SER A 352 2.43 15.61 -9.03
C SER A 352 3.90 15.90 -8.74
N GLN A 353 4.48 15.25 -7.72
CA GLN A 353 5.90 15.34 -7.39
C GLN A 353 6.80 14.78 -8.49
N TYR A 354 6.38 13.73 -9.20
CA TYR A 354 7.07 13.25 -10.39
C TYR A 354 7.14 14.36 -11.45
N ALA A 355 6.02 15.05 -11.72
CA ALA A 355 5.97 16.15 -12.66
C ALA A 355 6.84 17.34 -12.24
N VAL A 356 6.88 17.66 -10.94
CA VAL A 356 7.81 18.65 -10.36
C VAL A 356 9.26 18.20 -10.53
N GLY A 357 9.58 16.94 -10.26
CA GLY A 357 10.90 16.37 -10.47
C GLY A 357 11.37 16.51 -11.91
N LEU A 358 10.49 16.34 -12.91
CA LEU A 358 10.81 16.63 -14.31
C LEU A 358 11.08 18.13 -14.56
N GLN A 359 10.35 19.04 -13.90
CA GLN A 359 10.59 20.48 -13.99
C GLN A 359 11.92 20.90 -13.36
N ASP A 360 12.31 20.27 -12.25
CA ASP A 360 13.62 20.46 -11.63
C ASP A 360 14.73 20.09 -12.61
N LEU A 361 14.61 18.94 -13.29
CA LEU A 361 15.60 18.53 -14.31
C LEU A 361 15.70 19.54 -15.47
N ILE A 362 14.57 20.11 -15.92
CA ILE A 362 14.58 21.17 -16.95
C ILE A 362 15.29 22.42 -16.42
N SER A 363 15.08 22.75 -15.14
CA SER A 363 15.71 23.90 -14.49
C SER A 363 17.22 23.72 -14.36
N ASP A 364 17.69 22.51 -14.00
CA ASP A 364 19.10 22.17 -13.92
C ASP A 364 19.81 22.32 -15.28
N LEU A 365 19.12 21.97 -16.37
CA LEU A 365 19.62 22.15 -17.75
C LEU A 365 19.73 23.63 -18.17
N ASN A 366 19.10 24.57 -17.46
CA ASN A 366 19.21 26.01 -17.77
C ASN A 366 20.60 26.58 -17.46
N GLY A 367 21.33 25.98 -16.53
CA GLY A 367 22.70 26.41 -16.17
C GLY A 367 23.80 25.89 -17.09
N TRP A 368 23.49 25.05 -18.08
CA TRP A 368 24.49 24.37 -18.90
C TRP A 368 25.11 25.29 -19.97
N SER A 369 26.43 25.15 -20.17
CA SER A 369 27.20 25.93 -21.16
C SER A 369 26.86 25.60 -22.61
N ASP A 370 26.47 24.35 -22.89
CA ASP A 370 26.05 23.90 -24.22
C ASP A 370 24.54 24.07 -24.38
N THR A 371 24.14 25.24 -24.91
CA THR A 371 22.73 25.60 -25.08
C THR A 371 21.99 24.70 -26.05
N ALA A 372 22.68 24.12 -27.05
CA ALA A 372 22.07 23.25 -28.03
C ALA A 372 21.71 21.90 -27.39
N LYS A 373 22.66 21.27 -26.69
CA LYS A 373 22.39 20.02 -25.96
C LYS A 373 21.37 20.20 -24.84
N ALA A 374 21.44 21.30 -24.10
CA ALA A 374 20.48 21.60 -23.05
C ALA A 374 19.05 21.70 -23.59
N ASN A 375 18.87 22.31 -24.77
CA ASN A 375 17.57 22.38 -25.44
C ASN A 375 17.06 21.00 -25.89
N ASP A 376 17.91 20.17 -26.49
CA ASP A 376 17.52 18.82 -26.95
C ASP A 376 17.08 17.93 -25.77
N LEU A 377 17.80 17.99 -24.65
CA LEU A 377 17.46 17.25 -23.43
C LEU A 377 16.17 17.78 -22.79
N ALA A 378 15.98 19.11 -22.73
CA ALA A 378 14.73 19.71 -22.24
C ALA A 378 13.53 19.29 -23.10
N LEU A 379 13.67 19.29 -24.43
CA LEU A 379 12.62 18.79 -25.33
C LEU A 379 12.31 17.31 -25.12
N PHE A 380 13.31 16.48 -24.83
CA PHE A 380 13.09 15.08 -24.48
C PHE A 380 12.26 14.94 -23.20
N ILE A 381 12.61 15.67 -22.14
CA ILE A 381 11.84 15.67 -20.87
C ILE A 381 10.41 16.16 -21.11
N GLY A 382 10.23 17.22 -21.91
CA GLY A 382 8.91 17.71 -22.28
C GLY A 382 8.09 16.65 -23.02
N ARG A 383 8.67 15.98 -24.02
CA ARG A 383 8.02 14.88 -24.75
C ARG A 383 7.61 13.74 -23.83
N LEU A 384 8.46 13.35 -22.88
CA LEU A 384 8.12 12.36 -21.86
C LEU A 384 6.89 12.78 -21.06
N ALA A 385 6.87 14.02 -20.54
CA ALA A 385 5.73 14.53 -19.77
C ALA A 385 4.43 14.51 -20.59
N ARG A 386 4.47 14.90 -21.87
CA ARG A 386 3.32 14.81 -22.79
C ARG A 386 2.87 13.36 -22.99
N ILE A 387 3.79 12.43 -23.22
CA ILE A 387 3.48 11.00 -23.42
C ILE A 387 2.80 10.42 -22.19
N LEU A 388 3.31 10.70 -20.99
CA LEU A 388 2.69 10.27 -19.73
C LEU A 388 1.26 10.82 -19.61
N ALA A 389 1.03 12.10 -19.94
CA ALA A 389 -0.29 12.71 -19.86
C ALA A 389 -1.31 12.11 -20.85
N THR A 390 -0.87 11.75 -22.06
CA THR A 390 -1.77 11.31 -23.15
C THR A 390 -1.96 9.80 -23.25
N PHE A 391 -0.92 9.02 -22.91
CA PHE A 391 -0.85 7.58 -23.18
C PHE A 391 -0.73 6.68 -21.95
N SER A 392 -0.59 7.24 -20.75
CA SER A 392 -0.65 6.42 -19.53
C SER A 392 -2.11 6.06 -19.22
N ASP A 393 -2.51 4.85 -19.63
CA ASP A 393 -3.80 4.28 -19.28
C ASP A 393 -3.84 3.86 -17.79
N GLU A 394 -2.68 3.46 -17.23
CA GLU A 394 -2.59 3.05 -15.82
C GLU A 394 -2.74 4.24 -14.85
N LEU A 395 -2.40 5.47 -15.25
CA LEU A 395 -2.68 6.67 -14.45
C LEU A 395 -4.19 6.85 -14.21
N VAL A 396 -5.02 6.59 -15.22
CA VAL A 396 -6.48 6.66 -15.07
C VAL A 396 -6.98 5.53 -14.18
N ARG A 397 -6.54 4.29 -14.46
CA ARG A 397 -6.98 3.08 -13.75
C ARG A 397 -6.60 3.06 -12.28
N THR A 398 -5.46 3.65 -11.93
CA THR A 398 -4.96 3.67 -10.55
C THR A 398 -5.79 4.63 -9.69
N LEU A 399 -6.21 5.77 -10.26
CA LEU A 399 -7.02 6.75 -9.56
C LEU A 399 -8.53 6.39 -9.54
N SER A 400 -9.00 5.57 -10.48
CA SER A 400 -10.41 5.13 -10.55
C SER A 400 -10.77 3.94 -9.65
N LEU A 401 -9.84 3.41 -8.83
CA LEU A 401 -10.08 2.27 -7.94
C LEU A 401 -11.32 2.47 -7.05
N SER A 402 -12.25 1.51 -7.00
CA SER A 402 -13.44 1.58 -6.16
C SER A 402 -13.85 0.22 -5.62
N ILE A 403 -14.36 0.20 -4.39
CA ILE A 403 -14.89 -1.00 -3.70
C ILE A 403 -16.13 -1.55 -4.41
N THR A 404 -16.96 -0.69 -5.00
CA THR A 404 -18.21 -1.08 -5.68
C THR A 404 -17.98 -1.65 -7.09
N GLY A 405 -16.75 -1.63 -7.57
CA GLY A 405 -16.37 -1.97 -8.94
C GLY A 405 -16.02 -3.43 -9.19
N ARG A 406 -16.80 -4.42 -8.72
CA ARG A 406 -16.67 -5.81 -9.26
C ARG A 406 -16.96 -5.88 -10.77
N TYR A 407 -17.51 -4.81 -11.34
CA TYR A 407 -17.76 -4.62 -12.78
C TYR A 407 -16.98 -3.43 -13.38
N ALA A 408 -15.76 -3.13 -12.89
CA ALA A 408 -14.85 -2.19 -13.55
C ALA A 408 -14.35 -2.67 -14.95
N GLY A 409 -14.93 -3.74 -15.50
CA GLY A 409 -14.75 -4.15 -16.90
C GLY A 409 -15.56 -3.32 -17.91
N LEU A 410 -16.47 -2.46 -17.43
CA LEU A 410 -17.26 -1.53 -18.24
C LEU A 410 -16.90 -0.06 -17.93
N GLU A 411 -15.61 0.26 -17.83
CA GLU A 411 -15.20 1.65 -18.04
C GLU A 411 -15.50 1.97 -19.52
N LEU A 412 -16.63 2.63 -19.76
CA LEU A 412 -16.95 3.18 -21.07
C LEU A 412 -15.73 3.97 -21.57
N ARG A 413 -15.26 3.65 -22.78
CA ARG A 413 -14.17 4.39 -23.47
C ARG A 413 -14.42 5.91 -23.54
N SER A 414 -15.63 6.35 -23.23
CA SER A 414 -15.97 7.75 -23.03
C SER A 414 -15.32 8.24 -21.73
N ARG A 415 -14.19 8.95 -21.89
CA ARG A 415 -13.44 9.74 -20.90
C ARG A 415 -14.26 10.85 -20.19
N ILE A 416 -15.57 10.68 -20.04
CA ILE A 416 -16.53 11.70 -19.60
C ILE A 416 -16.50 11.84 -18.07
N ASP A 417 -16.28 10.73 -17.35
CA ASP A 417 -16.23 10.69 -15.87
C ASP A 417 -14.82 10.46 -15.30
N LEU A 418 -13.81 11.11 -15.90
CA LEU A 418 -12.44 11.11 -15.35
C LEU A 418 -12.42 11.84 -14.00
N ASP A 419 -11.86 11.19 -12.96
CA ASP A 419 -11.58 11.79 -11.65
C ASP A 419 -10.94 13.19 -11.85
N PRO A 420 -11.44 14.25 -11.18
CA PRO A 420 -10.89 15.60 -11.32
C PRO A 420 -9.39 15.66 -11.06
N ARG A 421 -8.86 14.84 -10.14
CA ARG A 421 -7.42 14.71 -9.85
C ARG A 421 -6.65 14.28 -11.10
N CYS A 422 -7.19 13.36 -11.88
CA CYS A 422 -6.57 12.89 -13.12
C CYS A 422 -6.48 14.01 -14.18
N LYS A 423 -7.52 14.85 -14.30
CA LYS A 423 -7.52 15.99 -15.22
C LYS A 423 -6.46 17.02 -14.82
N GLU A 424 -6.36 17.32 -13.53
CA GLU A 424 -5.36 18.25 -12.99
C GLU A 424 -3.93 17.73 -13.21
N LEU A 425 -3.65 16.46 -12.90
CA LEU A 425 -2.32 15.86 -13.09
C LEU A 425 -1.90 15.86 -14.56
N LYS A 426 -2.83 15.56 -15.48
CA LYS A 426 -2.57 15.67 -16.92
C LYS A 426 -2.25 17.10 -17.33
N ALA A 427 -2.96 18.09 -16.78
CA ALA A 427 -2.67 19.50 -17.03
C ALA A 427 -1.27 19.89 -16.50
N THR A 428 -0.87 19.42 -15.33
CA THR A 428 0.47 19.65 -14.76
C THR A 428 1.58 19.05 -15.62
N LEU A 429 1.42 17.82 -16.10
CA LEU A 429 2.37 17.20 -17.03
C LEU A 429 2.44 17.95 -18.38
N VAL A 430 1.31 18.40 -18.91
CA VAL A 430 1.25 19.23 -20.12
C VAL A 430 1.91 20.61 -19.88
N LYS A 431 1.80 21.19 -18.68
CA LYS A 431 2.52 22.40 -18.31
C LYS A 431 4.04 22.18 -18.31
N THR A 432 4.52 21.03 -17.83
CA THR A 432 5.94 20.65 -17.93
C THR A 432 6.39 20.56 -19.39
N TYR A 433 5.57 20.00 -20.29
CA TYR A 433 5.83 20.00 -21.73
C TYR A 433 6.00 21.42 -22.30
N HIS A 434 5.08 22.34 -22.02
CA HIS A 434 5.17 23.73 -22.49
C HIS A 434 6.40 24.44 -21.94
N THR A 435 6.74 24.21 -20.67
CA THR A 435 7.91 24.82 -20.02
C THR A 435 9.22 24.39 -20.70
N ALA A 436 9.34 23.10 -21.03
CA ALA A 436 10.49 22.58 -21.78
C ALA A 436 10.61 23.18 -23.18
N HIS A 437 9.48 23.42 -23.87
CA HIS A 437 9.48 23.94 -25.24
C HIS A 437 9.66 25.45 -25.30
N ALA A 438 9.31 26.21 -24.26
CA ALA A 438 9.41 27.67 -24.24
C ALA A 438 10.85 28.15 -24.52
N ARG A 439 11.86 27.51 -23.92
CA ARG A 439 13.27 27.84 -24.14
C ARG A 439 13.73 27.57 -25.57
N TRP A 440 13.28 26.45 -26.13
CA TRP A 440 13.57 26.12 -27.52
C TRP A 440 12.95 27.15 -28.47
N ILE A 441 11.68 27.53 -28.25
CA ILE A 441 10.98 28.57 -29.02
C ILE A 441 11.75 29.90 -28.94
N GLU A 442 12.18 30.31 -27.75
CA GLU A 442 12.97 31.55 -27.57
C GLU A 442 14.30 31.48 -28.32
N THR A 443 14.99 30.33 -28.28
CA THR A 443 16.27 30.12 -28.99
C THR A 443 16.07 30.19 -30.50
N VAL A 444 15.04 29.53 -31.02
CA VAL A 444 14.70 29.54 -32.46
C VAL A 444 14.27 30.93 -32.90
N SER A 445 13.48 31.67 -32.10
CA SER A 445 13.08 33.05 -32.41
C SER A 445 14.30 33.95 -32.54
N LYS A 446 15.22 33.91 -31.58
CA LYS A 446 16.47 34.70 -31.63
C LYS A 446 17.34 34.32 -32.82
N GLN A 447 17.42 33.03 -33.15
CA GLN A 447 18.18 32.59 -34.32
C GLN A 447 17.54 33.04 -35.63
N PHE A 448 16.22 32.93 -35.74
CA PHE A 448 15.45 33.40 -36.88
C PHE A 448 15.58 34.91 -37.06
N GLU A 449 15.46 35.70 -35.99
CA GLU A 449 15.66 37.15 -36.01
C GLU A 449 17.06 37.53 -36.49
N ARG A 450 18.10 36.84 -36.02
CA ARG A 450 19.48 37.06 -36.49
C ARG A 450 19.65 36.71 -37.96
N GLN A 451 19.11 35.56 -38.38
CA GLN A 451 19.21 35.11 -39.77
C GLN A 451 18.44 36.04 -40.70
N LEU A 452 17.21 36.39 -40.34
CA LEU A 452 16.39 37.35 -41.06
C LEU A 452 17.07 38.72 -41.13
N GLY A 453 17.57 39.23 -40.00
CA GLY A 453 18.34 40.49 -39.98
C GLY A 453 19.57 40.44 -40.88
N SER A 454 20.31 39.34 -40.87
CA SER A 454 21.46 39.15 -41.77
C SER A 454 21.05 39.03 -43.25
N ALA A 455 19.92 38.39 -43.54
CA ALA A 455 19.40 38.22 -44.88
C ALA A 455 18.88 39.55 -45.43
N LEU A 456 18.14 40.32 -44.63
CA LEU A 456 17.64 41.65 -44.95
C LEU A 456 18.79 42.66 -45.17
N ALA A 457 19.87 42.56 -44.38
CA ALA A 457 21.05 43.42 -44.53
C ALA A 457 21.91 43.06 -45.75
N ARG A 458 21.92 41.78 -46.16
CA ARG A 458 22.65 41.29 -47.35
C ARG A 458 21.84 41.37 -48.64
N THR A 459 20.54 41.58 -48.56
CA THR A 459 19.71 41.76 -49.75
C THR A 459 19.87 43.18 -50.26
N HIS A 460 20.35 43.32 -51.49
CA HIS A 460 20.30 44.58 -52.20
C HIS A 460 18.84 44.86 -52.58
N TRP A 461 18.25 45.89 -52.00
CA TRP A 461 16.88 46.35 -52.30
C TRP A 461 16.91 47.28 -53.52
N ASN A 462 17.35 46.76 -54.66
CA ASN A 462 17.35 47.44 -55.95
C ASN A 462 16.36 46.76 -56.92
N ASP A 463 16.08 47.42 -58.05
CA ASP A 463 15.09 46.99 -59.06
C ASP A 463 15.39 45.60 -59.68
N GLU A 464 16.59 45.05 -59.47
CA GLU A 464 17.01 43.73 -59.95
C GLU A 464 16.64 42.59 -58.97
N ASN A 465 16.14 42.92 -57.77
CA ASN A 465 15.78 41.91 -56.78
C ASN A 465 14.36 41.34 -57.05
N PRO A 466 14.21 40.02 -57.29
CA PRO A 466 12.91 39.41 -57.57
C PRO A 466 11.89 39.59 -56.43
N GLY A 467 12.34 39.86 -55.20
CA GLY A 467 11.46 40.24 -54.10
C GLY A 467 10.76 41.59 -54.33
N PHE A 468 11.46 42.59 -54.88
CA PHE A 468 10.89 43.91 -55.15
C PHE A 468 9.72 43.84 -56.16
N LEU A 469 9.89 43.04 -57.22
CA LEU A 469 8.84 42.74 -58.21
C LEU A 469 7.63 42.01 -57.61
N LEU A 470 7.83 41.17 -56.59
CA LEU A 470 6.76 40.40 -55.95
C LEU A 470 5.92 41.25 -54.97
N TRP A 471 6.55 42.25 -54.34
CA TRP A 471 5.90 43.14 -53.37
C TRP A 471 5.32 44.42 -54.00
N GLU A 472 5.91 44.95 -55.08
CA GLU A 472 5.38 46.11 -55.81
C GLU A 472 4.51 45.76 -57.05
N GLY A 473 4.50 44.50 -57.47
CA GLY A 473 3.80 44.00 -58.68
C GLY A 473 2.27 44.07 -58.71
N LYS A 474 1.64 44.89 -57.86
CA LYS A 474 0.19 45.19 -57.91
C LYS A 474 -0.18 46.66 -57.78
N ARG A 475 0.69 47.58 -58.23
CA ARG A 475 0.30 49.00 -58.44
C ARG A 475 0.64 49.47 -59.85
N GLY A 476 0.07 48.86 -60.88
CA GLY A 476 0.37 49.34 -62.24
C GLY A 476 -0.44 48.83 -63.42
N GLN A 477 -1.30 47.81 -63.29
CA GLN A 477 -2.15 47.41 -64.43
C GLN A 477 -3.60 47.79 -64.19
N LYS A 478 -3.91 49.06 -64.48
CA LYS A 478 -5.27 49.49 -64.86
C LYS A 478 -5.32 49.70 -66.37
N LYS A 479 -6.26 48.98 -66.97
CA LYS A 479 -6.98 49.24 -68.23
C LYS A 479 -6.25 49.02 -69.55
N HIS A 480 -6.64 47.94 -70.22
CA HIS A 480 -7.41 48.10 -71.45
C HIS A 480 -8.60 47.14 -71.48
N GLU A 481 -9.80 47.73 -71.51
CA GLU A 481 -11.04 47.07 -71.91
C GLU A 481 -10.95 46.71 -73.41
N ARG A 482 -11.36 45.49 -73.80
CA ARG A 482 -12.69 45.24 -74.39
C ARG A 482 -12.91 43.76 -74.76
N PRO A 483 -14.18 43.34 -74.88
CA PRO A 483 -14.66 41.97 -74.72
C PRO A 483 -14.82 41.27 -76.08
N LEU A 484 -15.23 40.01 -76.09
CA LEU A 484 -16.25 39.42 -76.99
C LEU A 484 -16.45 37.93 -76.62
N PHE A 485 -17.71 37.56 -76.35
CA PHE A 485 -18.45 36.33 -76.70
C PHE A 485 -17.72 34.96 -76.66
N GLY A 486 -18.28 33.86 -76.19
CA GLY A 486 -19.65 33.48 -75.84
C GLY A 486 -19.65 32.05 -75.30
N LYS A 487 -20.62 31.70 -74.45
CA LYS A 487 -21.71 30.74 -74.74
C LYS A 487 -21.31 29.25 -74.78
N TYR A 488 -21.87 28.52 -73.80
CA TYR A 488 -22.24 27.09 -73.76
C TYR A 488 -21.08 26.07 -73.90
N HIS A 489 -20.96 25.02 -73.09
CA HIS A 489 -21.94 24.19 -72.39
C HIS A 489 -21.43 23.74 -71.01
#